data_AF-A0A6S6RTI0-F1
#
_entry.id   AF-A0A6S6RTI0-F1
#
_cell.length_a   1.000
_cell.length_b   1.000
_cell.length_c   1.000
_cell.angle_alpha   90.00
_cell.angle_beta   90.00
_cell.angle_gamma   90.00
#
_symmetry.space_group_name_H-M   'P 1'
#
loop_
_entity.id
_entity.type
_entity.pdbx_description
1 polymer ?
#
loop_
_entity_poly.entity_id
_entity_poly.type
_entity_poly.pdbx_seq_one_letter_code
_entity_poly.pdbx_strand_id
1 'polypeptide(L)'
;MVVLRFFGIGLAFMITPEYILHKWLYLICAGVLVFVGVLDDRFDISVKIRATIQAIVALVMIYFAGLTSDNLGYAFGPWHVTLGPLSYLMTLFAVWGAVNAFNMVDGIDGLLGGLSCVSFATLEILLYQNGNMALAFWCFALIAAILPYIFYIPEFRFIRKAL
;
A
#
# COMPACT_ATOMS: atom_id res chain seq x y z
N MET A 1 16.12 4.81 2.61
CA MET A 1 15.00 5.79 2.57
C MET A 1 13.64 5.17 2.90
N VAL A 2 13.31 3.99 2.34
CA VAL A 2 12.06 3.25 2.66
C VAL A 2 11.91 2.95 4.17
N VAL A 3 12.97 2.46 4.81
CA VAL A 3 12.97 2.12 6.26
C VAL A 3 12.61 3.32 7.15
N LEU A 4 13.17 4.50 6.89
CA LEU A 4 12.89 5.71 7.67
C LEU A 4 11.41 6.12 7.57
N ARG A 5 10.81 6.02 6.37
CA ARG A 5 9.39 6.31 6.17
C ARG A 5 8.50 5.32 6.93
N PHE A 6 8.84 4.03 6.87
CA PHE A 6 8.14 3.00 7.64
C PHE A 6 8.21 3.25 9.15
N PHE A 7 9.38 3.58 9.69
CA PHE A 7 9.51 3.93 11.11
C PHE A 7 8.72 5.19 11.47
N GLY A 8 8.75 6.24 10.64
CA GLY A 8 7.99 7.47 10.87
C GLY A 8 6.48 7.22 10.94
N ILE A 9 5.95 6.45 10.00
CA ILE A 9 4.52 6.06 9.99
C ILE A 9 4.21 5.11 11.15
N GLY A 10 5.09 4.14 11.43
CA GLY A 10 4.95 3.22 12.56
C GLY A 10 4.89 3.93 13.91
N LEU A 11 5.72 4.96 14.11
CA LEU A 11 5.66 5.81 15.31
C LEU A 11 4.38 6.64 15.36
N ALA A 12 3.95 7.20 14.23
CA ALA A 12 2.66 7.90 14.17
C ALA A 12 1.53 6.96 14.62
N PHE A 13 1.52 5.69 14.20
CA PHE A 13 0.51 4.69 14.57
C PHE A 13 0.48 4.36 16.07
N MET A 14 1.59 4.59 16.78
CA MET A 14 1.68 4.41 18.23
C MET A 14 1.14 5.61 18.99
N ILE A 15 1.32 6.80 18.44
CA ILE A 15 1.02 8.08 19.12
C ILE A 15 -0.41 8.52 18.84
N THR A 16 -0.93 8.29 17.63
CA THR A 16 -2.26 8.77 17.26
C THR A 16 -3.37 7.94 17.89
N PRO A 17 -4.46 8.57 18.34
CA PRO A 17 -5.64 7.89 18.86
C PRO A 17 -6.55 7.34 17.74
N GLU A 18 -6.22 7.56 16.47
CA GLU A 18 -6.99 7.08 15.31
C GLU A 18 -6.95 5.55 15.24
N TYR A 19 -8.09 4.92 15.50
CA TYR A 19 -8.19 3.47 15.61
C TYR A 19 -8.29 2.81 14.24
N ILE A 20 -7.26 2.07 13.86
CA ILE A 20 -7.35 1.03 12.83
C ILE A 20 -7.55 -0.33 13.51
N LEU A 21 -8.57 -1.06 13.07
CA LEU A 21 -8.80 -2.43 13.50
C LEU A 21 -7.58 -3.30 13.15
N HIS A 22 -7.07 -4.08 14.11
CA HIS A 22 -5.87 -4.90 13.95
C HIS A 22 -4.57 -4.14 13.58
N LYS A 23 -4.41 -2.88 14.05
CA LYS A 23 -3.23 -2.05 13.73
C LYS A 23 -1.86 -2.73 13.88
N TRP A 24 -1.70 -3.58 14.91
CA TRP A 24 -0.44 -4.30 15.15
C TRP A 24 -0.14 -5.34 14.07
N LEU A 25 -1.18 -6.05 13.61
CA LEU A 25 -1.04 -7.00 12.51
C LEU A 25 -0.66 -6.27 11.23
N TYR A 26 -1.30 -5.14 10.95
CA TYR A 26 -0.97 -4.30 9.79
C TYR A 26 0.50 -3.85 9.82
N LEU A 27 0.99 -3.37 10.96
CA LEU A 27 2.40 -2.95 11.10
C LEU A 27 3.39 -4.10 10.95
N ILE A 28 3.08 -5.28 11.49
CA ILE A 28 3.94 -6.47 11.34
C ILE A 28 4.00 -6.89 9.86
N CYS A 29 2.84 -7.00 9.21
CA CYS A 29 2.75 -7.36 7.80
C CYS A 29 3.46 -6.35 6.89
N ALA A 30 3.23 -5.06 7.10
CA ALA A 30 3.92 -4.00 6.37
C ALA A 30 5.43 -4.00 6.64
N GLY A 31 5.86 -4.28 7.88
CA GLY A 31 7.27 -4.42 8.25
C GLY A 31 7.95 -5.59 7.56
N VAL A 32 7.29 -6.74 7.46
CA VAL A 32 7.79 -7.90 6.70
C VAL A 32 7.95 -7.55 5.22
N LEU A 33 6.96 -6.90 4.60
CA LEU A 33 7.04 -6.48 3.20
C LEU A 33 8.16 -5.46 2.95
N VAL A 34 8.33 -4.48 3.85
CA VAL A 34 9.43 -3.52 3.80
C VAL A 34 10.79 -4.22 3.94
N PHE A 35 10.89 -5.18 4.87
CA PHE A 35 12.11 -5.95 5.07
C PHE A 35 12.46 -6.77 3.82
N VAL A 36 11.48 -7.44 3.22
CA VAL A 36 11.67 -8.17 1.96
C VAL A 36 12.07 -7.22 0.83
N GLY A 37 11.44 -6.04 0.73
CA GLY A 37 11.83 -5.03 -0.26
C GLY A 37 13.27 -4.57 -0.11
N VAL A 38 13.71 -4.27 1.12
CA VAL A 38 15.10 -3.88 1.40
C VAL A 38 16.08 -5.03 1.13
N LEU A 39 15.68 -6.27 1.45
CA LEU A 39 16.50 -7.44 1.19
C LEU A 39 16.61 -7.70 -0.32
N ASP A 40 15.54 -7.46 -1.07
CA ASP A 40 15.50 -7.55 -2.52
C ASP A 40 16.43 -6.53 -3.18
N ASP A 41 16.36 -5.26 -2.76
CA ASP A 41 17.24 -4.19 -3.25
C ASP A 41 18.73 -4.52 -3.06
N ARG A 42 19.08 -5.32 -2.04
CA ARG A 42 20.47 -5.66 -1.70
C ARG A 42 20.94 -6.97 -2.31
N PHE A 43 20.07 -7.97 -2.42
CA PHE A 43 20.45 -9.36 -2.73
C PHE A 43 19.79 -9.91 -4.00
N ASP A 44 19.02 -9.11 -4.74
CA ASP A 44 18.31 -9.50 -5.97
C ASP A 44 17.55 -10.82 -5.79
N ILE A 45 16.57 -10.79 -4.89
CA ILE A 45 15.86 -12.00 -4.46
C ILE A 45 15.01 -12.50 -5.62
N SER A 46 15.07 -13.81 -5.84
CA SER A 46 14.24 -14.46 -6.85
C SER A 46 12.75 -14.11 -6.69
N VAL A 47 12.09 -13.82 -7.81
CA VAL A 47 10.65 -13.48 -7.89
C VAL A 47 9.78 -14.49 -7.15
N LYS A 48 10.17 -15.78 -7.14
CA LYS A 48 9.47 -16.86 -6.43
C LYS A 48 9.39 -16.62 -4.93
N ILE A 49 10.50 -16.23 -4.30
CA ILE A 49 10.56 -15.98 -2.85
C ILE A 49 9.71 -14.74 -2.51
N ARG A 50 9.84 -13.67 -3.30
CA ARG A 50 9.06 -12.44 -3.13
C ARG A 50 7.56 -12.70 -3.21
N ALA A 51 7.12 -13.42 -4.24
CA ALA A 51 5.72 -13.79 -4.43
C ALA A 51 5.21 -14.69 -3.29
N THR A 52 6.03 -15.65 -2.82
CA THR A 52 5.66 -16.53 -1.71
C THR A 52 5.42 -15.74 -0.42
N ILE A 53 6.31 -14.80 -0.09
CA ILE A 53 6.16 -13.99 1.13
C ILE A 53 4.95 -13.06 1.03
N GLN A 54 4.72 -12.45 -0.13
CA GLN A 54 3.52 -11.63 -0.38
C GLN A 54 2.24 -12.45 -0.20
N ALA A 55 2.20 -13.67 -0.72
CA ALA A 55 1.06 -14.57 -0.56
C ALA A 55 0.83 -14.95 0.92
N ILE A 56 1.88 -15.26 1.66
CA ILE A 56 1.79 -15.56 3.10
C ILE A 56 1.26 -14.35 3.87
N VAL A 57 1.80 -13.16 3.62
CA VAL A 57 1.35 -11.92 4.28
C VAL A 57 -0.12 -11.63 3.96
N ALA A 58 -0.54 -11.81 2.70
CA ALA A 58 -1.93 -11.65 2.30
C ALA A 58 -2.86 -12.66 3.00
N LEU A 59 -2.46 -13.93 3.08
CA LEU A 59 -3.23 -14.96 3.78
C LEU A 59 -3.35 -14.68 5.28
N VAL A 60 -2.26 -14.22 5.92
CA VAL A 60 -2.28 -13.81 7.33
C VAL A 60 -3.25 -12.65 7.54
N MET A 61 -3.24 -11.64 6.67
CA MET A 61 -4.17 -10.51 6.75
C MET A 61 -5.63 -10.95 6.57
N ILE A 62 -5.90 -11.84 5.60
CA ILE A 62 -7.25 -12.35 5.35
C ILE A 62 -7.75 -13.16 6.56
N TYR A 63 -6.93 -14.05 7.12
CA TYR A 63 -7.35 -14.94 8.20
C TYR A 63 -7.49 -14.23 9.55
N PHE A 64 -6.54 -13.36 9.91
CA PHE A 64 -6.49 -12.74 11.23
C PHE A 64 -7.20 -11.39 11.33
N ALA A 65 -7.27 -10.61 10.24
CA ALA A 65 -7.99 -9.35 10.24
C ALA A 65 -9.38 -9.45 9.60
N GLY A 66 -9.76 -10.62 9.07
CA GLY A 66 -11.04 -10.81 8.38
C GLY A 66 -11.21 -9.87 7.18
N LEU A 67 -10.09 -9.41 6.60
CA LEU A 67 -10.10 -8.47 5.48
C LEU A 67 -10.37 -9.27 4.19
N THR A 68 -11.64 -9.58 3.94
CA THR A 68 -12.11 -10.17 2.69
C THR A 68 -13.01 -9.19 1.95
N SER A 69 -12.83 -9.09 0.64
CA SER A 69 -13.77 -8.35 -0.22
C SER A 69 -14.88 -9.30 -0.67
N ASP A 70 -15.91 -9.46 0.17
CA ASP A 70 -17.01 -10.41 -0.09
C ASP A 70 -17.94 -9.97 -1.22
N ASN A 71 -17.92 -8.68 -1.55
CA ASN A 71 -18.69 -8.07 -2.62
C ASN A 71 -17.76 -7.31 -3.57
N LEU A 72 -17.95 -7.51 -4.89
CA LEU A 72 -17.33 -6.70 -5.96
C LEU A 72 -18.07 -5.36 -6.18
N GLY A 73 -19.09 -5.07 -5.38
CA GLY A 73 -19.96 -3.92 -5.57
C GLY A 73 -20.64 -3.95 -6.94
N TYR A 74 -20.73 -2.78 -7.58
CA TYR A 74 -21.36 -2.58 -8.89
C TYR A 74 -20.38 -2.67 -10.07
N ALA A 75 -19.26 -3.41 -9.92
CA ALA A 75 -18.21 -3.49 -10.94
C ALA A 75 -18.69 -4.01 -12.31
N PHE A 76 -19.79 -4.78 -12.34
CA PHE A 76 -20.36 -5.37 -13.56
C PHE A 76 -21.80 -4.88 -13.86
N GLY A 77 -22.20 -3.74 -13.30
CA GLY A 77 -23.54 -3.16 -13.48
C GLY A 77 -24.29 -2.95 -12.15
N PRO A 78 -25.61 -2.70 -12.16
CA PRO A 78 -26.40 -2.40 -10.96
C PRO A 78 -26.63 -3.60 -10.03
N TRP A 79 -26.06 -4.77 -10.34
CA TRP A 79 -26.21 -6.01 -9.58
C TRP A 79 -25.04 -6.20 -8.62
N HIS A 80 -25.32 -6.58 -7.38
CA HIS A 80 -24.28 -6.94 -6.42
C HIS A 80 -23.72 -8.33 -6.75
N VAL A 81 -22.44 -8.38 -7.11
CA VAL A 81 -21.73 -9.65 -7.26
C VAL A 81 -21.14 -10.05 -5.90
N THR A 82 -21.76 -11.04 -5.26
CA THR A 82 -21.27 -11.71 -4.04
C THR A 82 -20.34 -12.85 -4.45
N LEU A 83 -19.13 -12.91 -3.88
CA LEU A 83 -18.11 -13.88 -4.30
C LEU A 83 -18.10 -15.16 -3.45
N GLY A 84 -18.74 -15.14 -2.27
CA GLY A 84 -18.69 -16.27 -1.34
C GLY A 84 -17.24 -16.70 -1.06
N PRO A 85 -16.92 -18.00 -1.04
CA PRO A 85 -15.55 -18.50 -0.82
C PRO A 85 -14.51 -18.03 -1.83
N LEU A 86 -14.93 -17.52 -2.99
CA LEU A 86 -14.02 -16.96 -3.99
C LEU A 86 -13.44 -15.59 -3.56
N SER A 87 -14.01 -14.94 -2.54
CA SER A 87 -13.52 -13.65 -2.01
C SER A 87 -12.09 -13.74 -1.49
N TYR A 88 -11.71 -14.90 -0.92
CA TYR A 88 -10.36 -15.19 -0.44
C TYR A 88 -9.34 -15.17 -1.59
N LEU A 89 -9.64 -15.89 -2.68
CA LEU A 89 -8.76 -15.92 -3.85
C LEU A 89 -8.70 -14.56 -4.54
N MET A 90 -9.84 -13.88 -4.67
CA MET A 90 -9.89 -12.54 -5.26
C MET A 90 -9.04 -11.55 -4.47
N THR A 91 -9.18 -11.53 -3.14
CA THR A 91 -8.40 -10.64 -2.27
C THR A 91 -6.90 -10.96 -2.35
N LEU A 92 -6.55 -12.26 -2.39
CA LEU A 92 -5.16 -12.70 -2.57
C LEU A 92 -4.56 -12.19 -3.90
N PHE A 93 -5.28 -12.37 -5.00
CA PHE A 93 -4.83 -11.90 -6.31
C PHE A 93 -4.83 -10.36 -6.41
N ALA A 94 -5.75 -9.67 -5.75
CA ALA A 94 -5.79 -8.21 -5.71
C ALA A 94 -4.56 -7.65 -5.00
N VAL A 95 -4.22 -8.19 -3.82
CA VAL A 95 -3.00 -7.79 -3.08
C VAL A 95 -1.76 -8.13 -3.89
N TRP A 96 -1.67 -9.36 -4.40
CA TRP A 96 -0.50 -9.81 -5.16
C TRP A 96 -0.30 -8.99 -6.45
N GLY A 97 -1.38 -8.77 -7.19
CA GLY A 97 -1.39 -7.97 -8.42
C GLY A 97 -1.02 -6.51 -8.15
N ALA A 98 -1.56 -5.90 -7.10
CA ALA A 98 -1.21 -4.54 -6.72
C ALA A 98 0.28 -4.41 -6.39
N VAL A 99 0.83 -5.29 -5.52
CA VAL A 99 2.25 -5.20 -5.15
C VAL A 99 3.17 -5.44 -6.34
N ASN A 100 2.86 -6.42 -7.19
CA ASN A 100 3.67 -6.71 -8.38
C ASN A 100 3.58 -5.57 -9.41
N ALA A 101 2.40 -4.97 -9.61
CA ALA A 101 2.22 -3.84 -10.52
C ALA A 101 3.04 -2.63 -10.07
N PHE A 102 3.02 -2.29 -8.77
CA PHE A 102 3.87 -1.22 -8.24
C PHE A 102 5.36 -1.55 -8.41
N ASN A 103 5.79 -2.78 -8.15
CA ASN A 103 7.18 -3.19 -8.35
C ASN A 103 7.65 -3.04 -9.82
N MET A 104 6.77 -3.35 -10.79
CA MET A 104 7.08 -3.16 -12.22
C MET A 104 7.19 -1.68 -12.63
N VAL A 105 6.46 -0.78 -11.97
CA VAL A 105 6.47 0.67 -12.26
C VAL A 105 7.68 1.37 -11.60
N ASP A 106 8.24 0.81 -10.52
CA ASP A 106 9.40 1.39 -9.79
C ASP A 106 10.70 1.43 -10.61
N GLY A 107 10.73 0.83 -11.80
CA GLY A 107 11.89 0.84 -12.68
C GLY A 107 12.18 2.19 -13.36
N ILE A 108 11.32 3.19 -13.18
CA ILE A 108 11.49 4.55 -13.72
C ILE A 108 11.69 5.51 -12.55
N ASP A 109 12.82 6.22 -12.53
CA ASP A 109 13.19 7.16 -11.47
C ASP A 109 12.05 8.16 -11.21
N GLY A 110 11.46 8.05 -10.01
CA GLY A 110 10.48 9.01 -9.51
C GLY A 110 9.01 8.78 -9.87
N LEU A 111 8.71 7.94 -10.85
CA LEU A 111 7.33 7.70 -11.31
C LEU A 111 6.48 7.04 -10.22
N LEU A 112 7.06 6.09 -9.47
CA LEU A 112 6.35 5.38 -8.41
C LEU A 112 5.92 6.30 -7.27
N GLY A 113 6.72 7.32 -6.94
CA GLY A 113 6.38 8.31 -5.92
C GLY A 113 5.10 9.07 -6.30
N GLY A 114 5.04 9.57 -7.54
CA GLY A 114 3.86 10.27 -8.06
C GLY A 114 2.63 9.37 -8.17
N LEU A 115 2.79 8.16 -8.71
CA LEU A 115 1.71 7.17 -8.83
C LEU A 115 1.12 6.84 -7.44
N SER A 116 1.97 6.60 -6.45
CA SER A 116 1.56 6.33 -5.07
C SER A 116 0.75 7.48 -4.49
N CYS A 117 1.20 8.73 -4.68
CA CYS A 117 0.46 9.91 -4.22
C CYS A 117 -0.95 10.00 -4.86
N VAL A 118 -1.07 9.76 -6.17
CA VAL A 118 -2.38 9.79 -6.85
C VAL A 118 -3.30 8.67 -6.36
N SER A 119 -2.77 7.45 -6.18
CA SER A 119 -3.54 6.33 -5.65
C SER A 119 -4.03 6.60 -4.23
N PHE A 120 -3.16 7.08 -3.33
CA PHE A 120 -3.56 7.40 -1.96
C PHE A 120 -4.50 8.60 -1.88
N ALA A 121 -4.36 9.61 -2.73
CA ALA A 121 -5.28 10.75 -2.78
C ALA A 121 -6.69 10.32 -3.21
N THR A 122 -6.77 9.40 -4.17
CA THR A 122 -8.07 8.84 -4.61
C THR A 122 -8.72 8.02 -3.50
N LEU A 123 -7.93 7.20 -2.79
CA LEU A 123 -8.40 6.44 -1.64
C LEU A 123 -8.87 7.35 -0.50
N GLU A 124 -8.12 8.41 -0.19
CA GLU A 124 -8.49 9.42 0.81
C GLU A 124 -9.87 10.01 0.52
N ILE A 125 -10.09 10.52 -0.70
CA ILE A 125 -11.35 11.15 -1.10
C ILE A 125 -12.50 10.15 -0.97
N LEU A 126 -12.30 8.91 -1.44
CA LEU A 126 -13.33 7.87 -1.38
C LEU A 126 -13.65 7.49 0.07
N LEU A 127 -12.64 7.34 0.93
CA LEU A 127 -12.82 6.98 2.34
C LEU A 127 -13.47 8.11 3.14
N TYR A 128 -13.13 9.36 2.84
CA TYR A 128 -13.75 10.54 3.41
C TYR A 128 -15.24 10.60 3.07
N GLN A 129 -15.61 10.35 1.81
CA GLN A 129 -17.01 10.29 1.37
C GLN A 129 -17.80 9.15 2.03
N ASN A 130 -17.14 8.03 2.33
CA ASN A 130 -17.74 6.89 3.04
C ASN A 130 -17.74 7.05 4.57
N GLY A 131 -17.32 8.21 5.10
CA GLY A 131 -17.30 8.48 6.54
C GLY A 131 -16.17 7.80 7.32
N ASN A 132 -15.24 7.13 6.64
CA ASN A 132 -14.11 6.45 7.28
C ASN A 132 -12.91 7.41 7.44
N MET A 133 -13.05 8.35 8.38
CA MET A 133 -12.08 9.42 8.61
C MET A 133 -10.71 8.90 9.04
N ALA A 134 -10.65 7.84 9.84
CA ALA A 134 -9.40 7.25 10.30
C ALA A 134 -8.54 6.77 9.11
N LEU A 135 -9.12 5.98 8.20
CA LEU A 135 -8.36 5.50 7.03
C LEU A 135 -8.00 6.64 6.07
N ALA A 136 -8.89 7.63 5.89
CA ALA A 136 -8.59 8.81 5.07
C ALA A 136 -7.39 9.60 5.62
N PHE A 137 -7.34 9.82 6.94
CA PHE A 137 -6.21 10.46 7.61
C PHE A 137 -4.89 9.70 7.35
N TRP A 138 -4.92 8.37 7.40
CA TRP A 138 -3.74 7.55 7.12
C TRP A 138 -3.30 7.59 5.66
N CYS A 139 -4.23 7.66 4.70
CA CYS A 139 -3.90 7.92 3.30
C CYS A 139 -3.21 9.27 3.12
N PHE A 140 -3.71 10.32 3.76
CA PHE A 140 -3.07 11.64 3.75
C PHE A 140 -1.67 11.63 4.38
N ALA A 141 -1.51 10.94 5.52
CA ALA A 141 -0.21 10.79 6.19
C ALA A 141 0.82 10.06 5.30
N LEU A 142 0.39 9.05 4.54
CA LEU A 142 1.22 8.35 3.57
C LEU A 142 1.68 9.29 2.44
N ILE A 143 0.79 10.13 1.89
CA ILE A 143 1.15 11.15 0.89
C ILE A 143 2.20 12.10 1.47
N ALA A 144 1.98 12.63 2.67
CA ALA A 144 2.91 13.54 3.35
C ALA A 144 4.30 12.90 3.56
N ALA A 145 4.36 11.59 3.86
CA ALA A 145 5.61 10.85 3.99
C ALA A 145 6.33 10.58 2.65
N ILE A 146 5.59 10.57 1.52
CA ILE A 146 6.13 10.37 0.17
C ILE A 146 6.61 11.68 -0.45
N LEU A 147 5.99 12.82 -0.15
CA LEU A 147 6.35 14.12 -0.76
C LEU A 147 7.86 14.47 -0.67
N PRO A 148 8.56 14.32 0.47
CA PRO A 148 10.00 14.59 0.53
C PRO A 148 10.84 13.74 -0.43
N TYR A 149 10.40 12.52 -0.71
CA TYR A 149 11.04 11.65 -1.71
C TYR A 149 10.92 12.23 -3.11
N ILE A 150 9.72 12.69 -3.49
CA ILE A 150 9.46 13.24 -4.82
C ILE A 150 10.33 14.49 -5.06
N PHE A 151 10.44 15.37 -4.07
CA PHE A 151 11.23 16.60 -4.20
C PHE A 151 12.74 16.37 -4.28
N TYR A 152 13.23 15.21 -3.85
CA TYR A 152 14.65 14.88 -3.86
C TYR A 152 15.14 14.33 -5.21
N ILE A 153 14.24 14.02 -6.15
CA ILE A 153 14.57 13.40 -7.43
C ILE A 153 15.30 14.38 -8.39
N PRO A 154 16.32 13.92 -9.13
CA PRO A 154 17.12 14.76 -10.03
C PRO A 154 16.33 15.47 -11.14
N GLU A 155 15.34 14.83 -11.77
CA GLU A 155 14.50 15.45 -12.81
C GLU A 155 13.74 16.65 -12.27
N PHE A 156 13.19 16.54 -11.05
CA PHE A 156 12.51 17.65 -10.38
C PHE A 156 13.47 18.79 -10.04
N ARG A 157 14.75 18.46 -9.76
CA ARG A 157 15.82 19.44 -9.54
C ARG A 157 16.26 20.11 -10.84
N PHE A 158 16.13 19.45 -12.00
CA PHE A 158 16.43 20.04 -13.30
C PHE A 158 15.36 21.05 -13.73
N ILE A 159 14.07 20.71 -13.59
CA ILE A 159 12.95 21.64 -13.84
C ILE A 159 13.05 22.88 -12.94
N ARG A 160 13.37 22.69 -11.66
CA ARG A 160 13.50 23.81 -10.70
C ARG A 160 14.73 24.70 -10.93
N LYS A 161 15.71 24.25 -11.72
CA LYS A 161 16.87 25.04 -12.14
C LYS A 161 16.67 25.72 -13.50
N ALA A 162 15.66 25.29 -14.26
CA ALA A 162 15.32 25.84 -15.57
C ALA A 162 14.23 26.93 -15.51
N LEU A 163 13.66 27.16 -14.32
CA LEU A 163 12.79 28.29 -13.95
C LEU A 163 13.58 29.30 -13.13
#